data_AF-A0A1S2MDT2-F1
#
_entry.id   AF-A0A1S2MDT2-F1
#
_cell.length_a   1.000
_cell.length_b   1.000
_cell.length_c   1.000
_cell.angle_alpha   90.00
_cell.angle_beta   90.00
_cell.angle_gamma   90.00
#
_symmetry.space_group_name_H-M   'P 1'
#
loop_
_entity.id
_entity.type
_entity.pdbx_description
1 polymer ?
#
loop_
_entity_poly.entity_id
_entity_poly.type
_entity_poly.pdbx_seq_one_letter_code
_entity_poly.pdbx_strand_id
1 'polypeptide(L)'
;MDQTFSKKSTPKHLAWHETLEIHELVAFQAIGLMKLKKAYPEVKCQTLKALYTEAITGLSTNIRELLKFYDLAPSQQRANEYRDDELPFYAGDLLALFKTGVRNYSIAITETATPELRRVLKQQLNRAIDTHAKVFEYMHNRGYYPAYNLNELLQNDVDIANKALTKSI
;
A
#
# COMPACT_ATOMS: atom_id res chain seq x y z
N MET A 1 44.05 17.08 13.08
CA MET A 1 43.14 16.12 13.74
C MET A 1 42.42 15.38 12.64
N ASP A 2 42.93 14.21 12.29
CA ASP A 2 42.43 13.39 11.19
C ASP A 2 41.35 12.47 11.77
N GLN A 3 40.07 12.82 11.55
CA GLN A 3 38.96 11.95 11.95
C GLN A 3 38.82 10.86 10.90
N THR A 4 39.54 9.76 11.10
CA THR A 4 39.30 8.51 10.41
C THR A 4 37.91 8.00 10.82
N PHE A 5 36.91 8.28 9.98
CA PHE A 5 35.59 7.66 10.12
C PHE A 5 35.77 6.15 10.00
N SER A 6 35.73 5.46 11.14
CA SER A 6 35.71 4.00 11.19
C SER A 6 34.62 3.49 10.25
N LYS A 7 35.02 2.66 9.28
CA LYS A 7 34.15 2.10 8.26
C LYS A 7 33.12 1.20 8.97
N LYS A 8 31.96 1.78 9.33
CA LYS A 8 30.87 1.04 9.98
C LYS A 8 30.52 -0.16 9.10
N SER A 9 30.47 -1.34 9.71
CA SER A 9 30.01 -2.56 9.06
C SER A 9 28.61 -2.31 8.49
N THR A 10 28.42 -2.64 7.21
CA THR A 10 27.12 -2.53 6.54
C THR A 10 26.15 -3.51 7.17
N PRO A 11 24.98 -3.07 7.65
CA PRO A 11 23.94 -3.96 8.17
C PRO A 11 23.54 -5.01 7.14
N LYS A 12 23.20 -6.22 7.59
CA LYS A 12 22.68 -7.32 6.73
C LYS A 12 21.15 -7.27 6.53
N HIS A 13 20.54 -6.13 6.83
CA HIS A 13 19.10 -5.90 6.73
C HIS A 13 18.86 -4.53 6.06
N LEU A 14 17.65 -4.32 5.54
CA LEU A 14 17.24 -3.02 4.99
C LEU A 14 17.29 -1.91 6.04
N ALA A 15 17.53 -0.67 5.62
CA ALA A 15 17.31 0.45 6.53
C ALA A 15 15.82 0.51 6.94
N TRP A 16 15.54 0.89 8.18
CA TRP A 16 14.18 0.87 8.71
C TRP A 16 13.16 1.67 7.89
N HIS A 17 13.59 2.82 7.33
CA HIS A 17 12.72 3.59 6.45
C HIS A 17 12.47 2.86 5.12
N GLU A 18 13.45 2.14 4.57
CA GLU A 18 13.26 1.33 3.35
C GLU A 18 12.29 0.18 3.59
N THR A 19 12.34 -0.45 4.77
CA THR A 19 11.35 -1.45 5.16
C THR A 19 9.92 -0.88 5.15
N LEU A 20 9.73 0.33 5.67
CA LEU A 20 8.42 0.99 5.65
C LEU A 20 8.01 1.46 4.25
N GLU A 21 8.95 1.90 3.41
CA GLU A 21 8.65 2.23 2.01
C GLU A 21 8.21 0.99 1.22
N ILE A 22 8.87 -0.16 1.44
CA ILE A 22 8.50 -1.43 0.80
C ILE A 22 7.12 -1.91 1.30
N HIS A 23 6.82 -1.76 2.60
CA HIS A 23 5.48 -2.00 3.16
C HIS A 23 4.42 -1.23 2.36
N GLU A 24 4.61 0.09 2.22
CA GLU A 24 3.68 0.97 1.51
C GLU A 24 3.50 0.58 0.04
N LEU A 25 4.62 0.30 -0.66
CA LEU A 25 4.59 -0.06 -2.06
C LEU A 25 3.90 -1.41 -2.30
N VAL A 26 4.20 -2.43 -1.49
CA VAL A 26 3.59 -3.76 -1.64
C VAL A 26 2.11 -3.71 -1.33
N ALA A 27 1.71 -3.09 -0.22
CA ALA A 27 0.30 -2.97 0.16
C ALA A 27 -0.50 -2.25 -0.94
N PHE A 28 0.00 -1.10 -1.43
CA PHE A 28 -0.68 -0.33 -2.47
C PHE A 28 -0.79 -1.09 -3.80
N GLN A 29 0.29 -1.73 -4.25
CA GLN A 29 0.29 -2.47 -5.50
C GLN A 29 -0.55 -3.75 -5.44
N ALA A 30 -0.57 -4.44 -4.30
CA ALA A 30 -1.37 -5.64 -4.12
C ALA A 30 -2.88 -5.32 -4.15
N ILE A 31 -3.30 -4.26 -3.47
CA ILE A 31 -4.69 -3.77 -3.54
C ILE A 31 -5.04 -3.34 -4.98
N GLY A 32 -4.15 -2.59 -5.64
CA GLY A 32 -4.33 -2.19 -7.04
C GLY A 32 -4.47 -3.39 -7.98
N LEU A 33 -3.62 -4.41 -7.83
CA LEU A 33 -3.68 -5.64 -8.62
C LEU A 33 -5.01 -6.37 -8.40
N MET A 34 -5.44 -6.55 -7.15
CA MET A 34 -6.73 -7.17 -6.84
C MET A 34 -7.90 -6.40 -7.47
N LYS A 35 -7.86 -5.07 -7.42
CA LYS A 35 -8.88 -4.20 -8.03
C LYS A 35 -8.94 -4.35 -9.55
N LEU A 36 -7.79 -4.37 -10.22
CA LEU A 36 -7.72 -4.61 -11.67
C LEU A 36 -8.25 -5.99 -12.05
N LYS A 37 -7.82 -7.04 -11.34
CA LYS A 37 -8.28 -8.41 -11.59
C LYS A 37 -9.78 -8.57 -11.37
N LYS A 38 -10.35 -7.92 -10.33
CA LYS A 38 -11.80 -7.89 -10.09
C LYS A 38 -12.57 -7.18 -11.22
N ALA A 39 -12.03 -6.11 -11.77
CA ALA A 39 -12.68 -5.35 -12.84
C ALA A 39 -12.50 -5.96 -14.23
N TYR A 40 -11.46 -6.78 -14.44
CA TYR A 40 -11.11 -7.36 -15.73
C TYR A 40 -12.26 -8.11 -16.46
N PRO A 41 -13.09 -8.95 -15.78
CA PRO A 41 -14.21 -9.63 -16.44
C PRO A 41 -15.29 -8.67 -16.97
N GLU A 42 -15.40 -7.49 -16.37
CA GLU A 42 -16.40 -6.47 -16.72
C GLU A 42 -15.99 -5.63 -17.92
N VAL A 43 -14.69 -5.54 -18.23
CA VAL A 43 -14.19 -4.78 -19.38
C VAL A 43 -14.53 -5.50 -20.70
N LYS A 44 -15.44 -4.91 -21.48
CA LYS A 44 -15.87 -5.48 -22.78
C LYS A 44 -15.08 -4.97 -23.99
N CYS A 45 -14.53 -3.76 -23.91
CA CYS A 45 -13.69 -3.19 -24.97
C CYS A 45 -12.35 -3.94 -25.05
N GLN A 46 -12.05 -4.58 -26.18
CA GLN A 46 -10.85 -5.41 -26.33
C GLN A 46 -9.55 -4.61 -26.17
N THR A 47 -9.50 -3.39 -26.71
CA THR A 47 -8.34 -2.50 -26.55
C THR A 47 -8.10 -2.14 -25.09
N LEU A 48 -9.16 -1.83 -24.33
CA LEU A 48 -9.03 -1.56 -22.90
C LEU A 48 -8.66 -2.83 -22.13
N LYS A 49 -9.21 -3.98 -22.52
CA LYS A 49 -8.89 -5.27 -21.91
C LYS A 49 -7.42 -5.66 -22.07
N ALA A 50 -6.82 -5.34 -23.22
CA ALA A 50 -5.38 -5.50 -23.45
C ALA A 50 -4.55 -4.65 -22.47
N LEU A 51 -4.93 -3.39 -22.25
CA LEU A 51 -4.27 -2.51 -21.28
C LEU A 51 -4.41 -3.04 -19.84
N TYR A 52 -5.56 -3.60 -19.47
CA TYR A 52 -5.70 -4.27 -18.18
C TYR A 52 -4.78 -5.48 -18.05
N THR A 53 -4.66 -6.32 -19.09
CA THR A 53 -3.74 -7.47 -19.09
C THR A 53 -2.30 -7.02 -18.87
N GLU A 54 -1.88 -5.96 -19.56
CA GLU A 54 -0.55 -5.37 -19.41
C GLU A 54 -0.32 -4.84 -17.99
N ALA A 55 -1.26 -4.05 -17.46
CA ALA A 55 -1.18 -3.51 -16.10
C ALA A 55 -1.16 -4.61 -15.02
N ILE A 56 -1.99 -5.65 -15.17
CA ILE A 56 -2.04 -6.81 -14.26
C ILE A 56 -0.70 -7.55 -14.30
N THR A 57 -0.11 -7.71 -15.48
CA THR A 57 1.20 -8.37 -15.65
C THR A 57 2.30 -7.53 -15.01
N GLY A 58 2.34 -6.23 -15.30
CA GLY A 58 3.34 -5.30 -14.75
C GLY A 58 3.31 -5.24 -13.22
N LEU A 59 2.12 -5.04 -12.62
CA LEU A 59 1.99 -5.05 -11.16
C LEU A 59 2.36 -6.39 -10.54
N SER A 60 2.00 -7.51 -11.20
CA SER A 60 2.41 -8.84 -10.71
C SER A 60 3.92 -9.03 -10.71
N THR A 61 4.63 -8.48 -11.71
CA THR A 61 6.09 -8.50 -11.77
C THR A 61 6.70 -7.64 -10.66
N ASN A 62 6.26 -6.38 -10.53
CA ASN A 62 6.74 -5.47 -9.51
C ASN A 62 6.59 -6.04 -8.08
N ILE A 63 5.42 -6.62 -7.76
CA ILE A 63 5.18 -7.24 -6.46
C ILE A 63 6.15 -8.39 -6.21
N ARG A 64 6.36 -9.27 -7.19
CA ARG A 64 7.33 -10.37 -7.06
C ARG A 64 8.76 -9.89 -6.86
N GLU A 65 9.14 -8.77 -7.46
CA GLU A 65 10.46 -8.16 -7.25
C GLU A 65 10.59 -7.59 -5.83
N LEU A 66 9.57 -6.87 -5.35
CA LEU A 66 9.55 -6.31 -3.99
C LEU A 66 9.55 -7.39 -2.91
N LEU A 67 8.83 -8.50 -3.11
CA LEU A 67 8.76 -9.60 -2.14
C LEU A 67 10.14 -10.24 -1.85
N LYS A 68 11.09 -10.18 -2.78
CA LYS A 68 12.46 -10.69 -2.57
C LYS A 68 13.21 -9.94 -1.45
N PHE A 69 12.77 -8.75 -1.08
CA PHE A 69 13.40 -7.92 -0.05
C PHE A 69 12.82 -8.16 1.34
N TYR A 70 11.70 -8.90 1.48
CA TYR A 70 11.11 -9.20 2.80
C TYR A 70 11.97 -10.16 3.63
N ASP A 71 12.78 -11.01 3.00
CA ASP A 71 13.77 -11.86 3.68
C ASP A 71 14.87 -11.04 4.37
N LEU A 72 15.07 -9.79 3.92
CA LEU A 72 16.02 -8.84 4.51
C LEU A 72 15.35 -7.95 5.58
N ALA A 73 14.03 -8.09 5.78
CA ALA A 73 13.31 -7.42 6.83
C ALA A 73 13.26 -8.30 8.10
N PRO A 74 13.25 -7.71 9.31
CA PRO A 74 13.11 -8.48 10.53
C PRO A 74 11.75 -9.19 10.53
N SER A 75 11.72 -10.52 10.62
CA SER A 75 10.47 -11.27 10.76
C SER A 75 10.65 -12.60 11.52
N GLN A 76 9.58 -13.03 12.20
CA GLN A 76 9.43 -14.39 12.74
C GLN A 76 8.21 -15.02 12.08
N GLN A 77 8.32 -16.29 11.68
CA GLN A 77 7.25 -17.04 11.02
C GLN A 77 6.00 -17.13 11.92
N ARG A 78 4.85 -16.72 11.39
CA ARG A 78 3.53 -16.97 11.99
C ARG A 78 2.82 -18.06 11.19
N ALA A 79 1.99 -18.86 11.86
CA ALA A 79 1.05 -19.73 11.18
C ALA A 79 -0.07 -18.88 10.58
N ASN A 80 -0.26 -18.94 9.26
CA ASN A 80 -1.33 -18.23 8.57
C ASN A 80 -2.69 -18.84 8.92
N GLU A 81 -3.56 -18.05 9.54
CA GLU A 81 -5.00 -18.32 9.49
C GLU A 81 -5.53 -17.78 8.17
N TYR A 82 -5.89 -18.70 7.27
CA TYR A 82 -6.49 -18.35 5.99
C TYR A 82 -7.86 -17.70 6.25
N ARG A 83 -7.97 -16.39 6.01
CA ARG A 83 -9.25 -15.68 6.01
C ARG A 83 -9.77 -15.55 4.59
N ASP A 84 -10.81 -16.32 4.28
CA ASP A 84 -11.59 -16.19 3.04
C ASP A 84 -12.61 -15.05 3.15
N ASP A 85 -12.15 -13.87 3.59
CA ASP A 85 -12.93 -12.65 3.60
C ASP A 85 -12.39 -11.63 2.58
N GLU A 86 -13.30 -10.97 1.86
CA GLU A 86 -12.94 -9.86 0.97
C GLU A 86 -12.93 -8.51 1.71
N LEU A 87 -13.41 -8.47 2.96
CA LEU A 87 -13.47 -7.27 3.78
C LEU A 87 -12.12 -6.56 3.98
N PRO A 88 -10.98 -7.25 4.20
CA PRO A 88 -9.67 -6.60 4.31
C PRO A 88 -9.29 -5.89 3.01
N PHE A 89 -9.61 -6.49 1.86
CA PHE A 89 -9.35 -5.87 0.56
C PHE A 89 -10.17 -4.59 0.39
N TYR A 90 -11.47 -4.64 0.67
CA TYR A 90 -12.33 -3.45 0.53
C TYR A 90 -11.95 -2.33 1.49
N ALA A 91 -11.58 -2.68 2.73
CA ALA A 91 -11.08 -1.70 3.69
C ALA A 91 -9.72 -1.11 3.26
N GLY A 92 -8.81 -1.94 2.73
CA GLY A 92 -7.53 -1.52 2.19
C GLY A 92 -7.64 -0.61 0.97
N ASP A 93 -8.54 -0.91 0.02
CA ASP A 93 -8.83 -0.04 -1.15
C ASP A 93 -9.38 1.30 -0.70
N LEU A 94 -10.29 1.30 0.29
CA LEU A 94 -10.83 2.54 0.85
C LEU A 94 -9.76 3.36 1.58
N LEU A 95 -8.87 2.71 2.33
CA LEU A 95 -7.76 3.36 3.03
C LEU A 95 -6.80 4.01 2.02
N ALA A 96 -6.40 3.25 0.98
CA ALA A 96 -5.51 3.72 -0.08
C ALA A 96 -6.08 4.92 -0.86
N LEU A 97 -7.40 4.91 -1.11
CA LEU A 97 -8.11 6.02 -1.75
C LEU A 97 -7.95 7.31 -0.93
N PHE A 98 -8.30 7.28 0.37
CA PHE A 98 -8.23 8.49 1.19
C PHE A 98 -6.79 8.93 1.49
N LYS A 99 -5.85 7.99 1.60
CA LYS A 99 -4.42 8.29 1.75
C LYS A 99 -3.89 9.07 0.54
N THR A 100 -4.20 8.59 -0.66
CA THR A 100 -3.84 9.27 -1.92
C THR A 100 -4.57 10.61 -2.05
N GLY A 101 -5.84 10.68 -1.65
CA GLY A 101 -6.64 11.91 -1.62
C GLY A 101 -6.00 13.00 -0.74
N VAL A 102 -5.54 12.65 0.46
CA VAL A 102 -4.83 13.58 1.37
C VAL A 102 -3.57 14.15 0.70
N ARG A 103 -2.77 13.31 0.03
CA ARG A 103 -1.58 13.75 -0.71
C ARG A 103 -1.97 14.73 -1.83
N ASN A 104 -2.99 14.40 -2.62
CA ASN A 104 -3.43 15.21 -3.75
C ASN A 104 -3.97 16.58 -3.31
N TYR A 105 -4.78 16.63 -2.24
CA TYR A 105 -5.26 17.90 -1.70
C TYR A 105 -4.11 18.75 -1.17
N SER A 106 -3.12 18.14 -0.51
CA SER A 106 -1.96 18.86 0.02
C SER A 106 -1.20 19.58 -1.10
N ILE A 107 -0.97 18.90 -2.23
CA ILE A 107 -0.35 19.50 -3.43
C ILE A 107 -1.25 20.61 -4.01
N ALA A 108 -2.55 20.35 -4.20
CA ALA A 108 -3.45 21.35 -4.79
C ALA A 108 -3.56 22.64 -3.94
N ILE A 109 -3.46 22.53 -2.62
CA ILE A 109 -3.47 23.67 -1.69
C ILE A 109 -2.22 24.54 -1.85
N THR A 110 -1.05 23.97 -2.16
CA THR A 110 0.19 24.76 -2.38
C THR A 110 0.16 25.52 -3.70
N GLU A 111 -0.51 24.97 -4.72
CA GLU A 111 -0.57 25.58 -6.06
C GLU A 111 -1.70 26.59 -6.25
N THR A 112 -2.69 26.64 -5.36
CA THR A 112 -3.86 27.50 -5.56
C THR A 112 -3.61 28.96 -5.14
N ALA A 113 -3.73 29.88 -6.10
CA ALA A 113 -3.65 31.33 -5.87
C ALA A 113 -4.99 31.97 -5.43
N THR A 114 -6.12 31.28 -5.64
CA THR A 114 -7.45 31.81 -5.32
C THR A 114 -7.80 31.54 -3.85
N PRO A 115 -8.00 32.57 -3.00
CA PRO A 115 -8.21 32.37 -1.56
C PRO A 115 -9.44 31.52 -1.22
N GLU A 116 -10.53 31.72 -1.95
CA GLU A 116 -11.78 30.97 -1.72
C GLU A 116 -11.63 29.49 -2.09
N LEU A 117 -10.93 29.19 -3.20
CA LEU A 117 -10.59 27.82 -3.57
C LEU A 117 -9.70 27.17 -2.50
N ARG A 118 -8.68 27.89 -2.00
CA ARG A 118 -7.82 27.42 -0.91
C ARG A 118 -8.63 27.03 0.32
N ARG A 119 -9.64 27.84 0.68
CA ARG A 119 -10.54 27.55 1.80
C ARG A 119 -11.32 26.26 1.58
N VAL A 120 -11.90 26.07 0.39
CA VAL A 120 -12.65 24.84 0.02
C VAL A 120 -11.75 23.61 0.05
N LEU A 121 -10.56 23.67 -0.54
CA LEU A 121 -9.62 22.54 -0.59
C LEU A 121 -9.17 22.12 0.82
N LYS A 122 -8.91 23.08 1.73
CA LYS A 122 -8.61 22.78 3.14
C LYS A 122 -9.77 22.04 3.83
N GLN A 123 -11.01 22.43 3.57
CA GLN A 123 -12.18 21.74 4.13
C GLN A 123 -12.36 20.33 3.57
N GLN A 124 -12.01 20.10 2.30
CA GLN A 124 -12.03 18.77 1.69
C GLN A 124 -10.89 17.89 2.20
N LEU A 125 -9.68 18.45 2.37
CA LEU A 125 -8.55 17.78 3.00
C LEU A 125 -8.90 17.28 4.40
N ASN A 126 -9.49 18.13 5.26
CA ASN A 126 -9.87 17.74 6.61
C ASN A 126 -10.86 16.56 6.61
N ARG A 127 -11.86 16.57 5.72
CA ARG A 127 -12.79 15.44 5.56
C ARG A 127 -12.09 14.16 5.11
N ALA A 128 -11.09 14.27 4.22
CA ALA A 128 -10.30 13.13 3.78
C ALA A 128 -9.43 12.56 4.92
N ILE A 129 -8.83 13.43 5.74
CA ILE A 129 -8.06 13.04 6.94
C ILE A 129 -8.96 12.30 7.93
N ASP A 130 -10.11 12.87 8.28
CA ASP A 130 -11.06 12.26 9.22
C ASP A 130 -11.57 10.91 8.73
N THR A 131 -11.81 10.78 7.42
CA THR A 131 -12.28 9.52 6.84
C THR A 131 -11.17 8.49 6.81
N HIS A 132 -9.94 8.87 6.44
CA HIS A 132 -8.78 7.98 6.50
C HIS A 132 -8.57 7.43 7.91
N ALA A 133 -8.66 8.28 8.95
CA ALA A 133 -8.53 7.87 10.35
C ALA A 133 -9.60 6.82 10.74
N LYS A 134 -10.87 7.05 10.37
CA LYS A 134 -11.96 6.09 10.64
C LYS A 134 -11.75 4.75 9.96
N VAL A 135 -11.26 4.75 8.72
CA VAL A 135 -10.96 3.50 7.98
C VAL A 135 -9.79 2.78 8.62
N PHE A 136 -8.74 3.51 9.02
CA PHE A 136 -7.61 2.94 9.77
C PHE A 136 -8.07 2.28 11.07
N GLU A 137 -8.86 2.98 11.89
CA GLU A 137 -9.41 2.43 13.14
C GLU A 137 -10.25 1.18 12.90
N TYR A 138 -11.08 1.19 11.85
CA TYR A 138 -11.87 0.03 11.44
C TYR A 138 -10.99 -1.20 11.16
N MET A 139 -9.91 -1.00 10.40
CA MET A 139 -8.97 -2.08 10.03
C MET A 139 -8.15 -2.53 11.24
N HIS A 140 -7.65 -1.60 12.05
CA HIS A 140 -6.84 -1.88 13.21
C HIS A 140 -7.61 -2.71 14.25
N ASN A 141 -8.84 -2.29 14.60
CA ASN A 141 -9.68 -2.98 15.58
C ASN A 141 -10.09 -4.41 15.16
N ARG A 142 -9.95 -4.75 13.87
CA ARG A 142 -10.26 -6.10 13.32
C ARG A 142 -9.01 -6.93 13.03
N GLY A 143 -7.82 -6.40 13.32
CA GLY A 143 -6.55 -7.04 13.02
C GLY A 143 -6.21 -7.05 11.52
N TYR A 144 -6.91 -6.28 10.69
CA TYR A 144 -6.60 -6.13 9.26
C TYR A 144 -5.39 -5.21 9.02
N TYR A 145 -5.01 -4.43 10.03
CA TYR A 145 -3.83 -3.55 10.00
C TYR A 145 -3.13 -3.57 11.38
N PRO A 146 -2.15 -4.47 11.61
CA PRO A 146 -1.45 -4.60 12.88
C PRO A 146 -0.35 -3.53 13.06
N ALA A 147 -0.75 -2.24 13.07
CA ALA A 147 0.15 -1.07 13.03
C ALA A 147 1.25 -1.04 14.12
N TYR A 148 1.02 -1.67 15.27
CA TYR A 148 1.93 -1.67 16.41
C TYR A 148 2.84 -2.91 16.49
N ASN A 149 2.69 -3.86 15.55
CA ASN A 149 3.56 -5.02 15.47
C ASN A 149 4.16 -5.12 14.06
N LEU A 150 5.41 -4.69 13.92
CA LEU A 150 6.11 -4.64 12.63
C LEU A 150 6.19 -6.02 11.96
N ASN A 151 6.43 -7.09 12.72
CA ASN A 151 6.52 -8.43 12.15
C ASN A 151 5.17 -8.87 11.56
N GLU A 152 4.08 -8.57 12.26
CA GLU A 152 2.73 -8.87 11.77
C GLU A 152 2.36 -7.97 10.59
N LEU A 153 2.80 -6.71 10.58
CA LEU A 153 2.57 -5.78 9.50
C LEU A 153 3.21 -6.29 8.20
N LEU A 154 4.48 -6.69 8.27
CA LEU A 154 5.22 -7.20 7.12
C LEU A 154 4.68 -8.55 6.64
N GLN A 155 4.29 -9.44 7.56
CA GLN A 155 3.67 -10.71 7.18
C GLN A 155 2.34 -10.47 6.45
N ASN A 156 1.52 -9.53 6.94
CA ASN A 156 0.27 -9.15 6.30
C ASN A 156 0.48 -8.59 4.89
N ASP A 157 1.57 -7.85 4.64
CA ASP A 157 1.91 -7.39 3.29
C ASP A 157 2.20 -8.57 2.35
N VAL A 158 2.97 -9.56 2.81
CA VAL A 158 3.27 -10.78 2.05
C VAL A 158 1.99 -11.57 1.76
N ASP A 159 1.10 -11.69 2.74
CA ASP A 159 -0.16 -12.43 2.58
C ASP A 159 -1.09 -11.75 1.56
N ILE A 160 -1.27 -10.44 1.66
CA ILE A 160 -2.09 -9.66 0.72
C ILE A 160 -1.47 -9.71 -0.68
N ALA A 161 -0.15 -9.60 -0.81
CA ALA A 161 0.56 -9.74 -2.07
C ALA A 161 0.34 -11.12 -2.71
N ASN A 162 0.48 -12.19 -1.94
CA ASN A 162 0.24 -13.56 -2.42
C ASN A 162 -1.22 -13.79 -2.81
N LYS A 163 -2.18 -13.25 -2.04
CA LYS A 163 -3.61 -13.28 -2.39
C LYS A 163 -3.87 -12.54 -3.71
N ALA A 164 -3.25 -11.38 -3.90
CA ALA A 164 -3.35 -10.61 -5.14
C ALA A 164 -2.75 -11.35 -6.34
N LEU A 165 -1.59 -11.98 -6.17
CA LEU A 165 -0.90 -12.74 -7.23
C LEU A 165 -1.67 -14.00 -7.64
N THR A 166 -2.25 -14.72 -6.69
CA THR A 166 -2.96 -16.00 -6.93
C THR A 166 -4.41 -15.83 -7.38
N LYS A 167 -5.03 -14.67 -7.14
CA LYS A 167 -6.39 -14.39 -7.64
C LYS A 167 -6.44 -14.51 -9.18
N SER A 168 -7.43 -15.23 -9.71
CA SER A 168 -7.66 -15.35 -11.15
C SER A 168 -8.26 -14.06 -11.74
N ILE A 169 -8.08 -13.89 -13.06
CA ILE A 169 -8.75 -12.89 -13.90
C ILE A 169 -9.88 -13.52 -14.72
#